data_AF-A0A2M6WI54-F1
#
_entry.id   AF-A0A2M6WI54-F1
#
_cell.length_a   1.000
_cell.length_b   1.000
_cell.length_c   1.000
_cell.angle_alpha   90.00
_cell.angle_beta   90.00
_cell.angle_gamma   90.00
#
_symmetry.space_group_name_H-M   'P 1'
#
loop_
_entity.id
_entity.type
_entity.pdbx_description
1 polymer ?
#
loop_
_entity_poly.entity_id
_entity_poly.type
_entity_poly.pdbx_seq_one_letter_code
_entity_poly.pdbx_strand_id
1 'polypeptide(L)'
;MNNLKKIEWVLRVAIFGEFLGHGVFALQGKEGWFKYFEPFGITDPSTITTILLIIGIMDLILALLVLVKPIRPLIFWMVLWGAWTALLRWPIGPDPIWDFFERWANWGAPLSLFLLLGWEKNIKK
;
A
#
# COMPACT_ATOMS: atom_id res chain seq x y z
N MET A 1 14.76 24.18 2.50
CA MET A 1 13.97 23.05 3.04
C MET A 1 14.79 22.32 4.08
N ASN A 2 14.27 22.15 5.29
CA ASN A 2 14.85 21.28 6.32
C ASN A 2 14.98 19.83 5.77
N ASN A 3 16.01 19.10 6.17
CA ASN A 3 16.23 17.70 5.80
C ASN A 3 15.01 16.81 6.11
N LEU A 4 14.29 17.06 7.22
CA LEU A 4 13.04 16.35 7.53
C LEU A 4 11.97 16.53 6.44
N LYS A 5 11.83 17.76 5.92
CA LYS A 5 10.87 18.04 4.85
C LYS A 5 11.27 17.40 3.52
N LYS A 6 12.58 17.29 3.25
CA LYS A 6 13.10 16.54 2.08
C LYS A 6 12.76 15.06 2.21
N ILE A 7 13.02 14.47 3.38
CA ILE A 7 12.72 13.06 3.68
C ILE A 7 11.22 12.80 3.55
N GLU A 8 10.37 13.68 4.09
CA GLU A 8 8.92 13.58 3.95
C GLU A 8 8.50 13.50 2.49
N TRP A 9 8.99 14.40 1.63
CA TRP A 9 8.66 14.39 0.21
C TRP A 9 9.16 13.15 -0.52
N VAL A 10 10.38 12.69 -0.22
CA VAL A 10 10.91 11.44 -0.79
C VAL A 10 10.00 10.27 -0.43
N LEU A 11 9.59 10.15 0.83
CA LEU A 11 8.66 9.10 1.27
C LEU A 11 7.31 9.21 0.56
N ARG A 12 6.75 10.41 0.42
CA ARG A 12 5.47 10.63 -0.26
C ARG A 12 5.52 10.18 -1.73
N VAL A 13 6.62 10.45 -2.43
CA VAL A 13 6.82 10.02 -3.82
C VAL A 13 7.02 8.50 -3.91
N ALA A 14 7.78 7.90 -2.99
CA ALA A 14 7.97 6.45 -2.96
C ALA A 14 6.64 5.71 -2.75
N ILE A 15 5.86 6.13 -1.74
CA ILE A 15 4.54 5.58 -1.44
C ILE A 15 3.58 5.78 -2.60
N PHE A 16 3.62 6.96 -3.25
CA PHE A 16 2.82 7.22 -4.45
C PHE A 16 3.11 6.21 -5.57
N GLY A 17 4.39 6.00 -5.90
CA GLY A 17 4.77 5.08 -6.98
C GLY A 17 4.32 3.65 -6.72
N GLU A 18 4.45 3.20 -5.47
CA GLU A 18 3.98 1.89 -5.03
C GLU A 18 2.47 1.74 -5.19
N PHE A 19 1.67 2.62 -4.59
CA PHE A 19 0.21 2.53 -4.63
C PHE A 19 -0.35 2.80 -6.03
N LEU A 20 0.28 3.67 -6.82
CA LEU A 20 -0.09 3.87 -8.22
C LEU A 20 0.08 2.59 -9.03
N GLY A 21 1.25 1.94 -8.92
CA GLY A 21 1.53 0.70 -9.65
C GLY A 21 0.58 -0.43 -9.27
N HIS A 22 0.35 -0.64 -7.97
CA HIS A 22 -0.60 -1.63 -7.48
C HIS A 22 -2.03 -1.32 -7.90
N GLY A 23 -2.45 -0.06 -7.78
CA GLY A 23 -3.77 0.40 -8.17
C GLY A 23 -4.05 0.16 -9.65
N VAL A 24 -3.09 0.50 -10.53
CA VAL A 24 -3.23 0.25 -11.99
C VAL A 24 -3.32 -1.25 -12.29
N PHE A 25 -2.49 -2.09 -11.67
CA PHE A 25 -2.60 -3.55 -11.86
C PHE A 25 -3.92 -4.13 -11.35
N ALA A 26 -4.47 -3.58 -10.27
CA ALA A 26 -5.77 -3.97 -9.74
C ALA A 26 -6.90 -3.57 -10.72
N LEU A 27 -6.88 -2.35 -11.25
CA LEU A 27 -7.86 -1.89 -12.24
C LEU A 27 -7.83 -2.70 -13.54
N GLN A 28 -6.66 -3.21 -13.93
CA GLN A 28 -6.52 -4.11 -15.07
C GLN A 28 -7.01 -5.54 -14.78
N GLY A 29 -7.43 -5.84 -13.54
CA GLY A 29 -7.89 -7.17 -13.16
C GLY A 29 -6.78 -8.22 -13.26
N LYS A 30 -5.55 -7.89 -12.86
CA LYS A 30 -4.36 -8.76 -13.01
C LYS A 30 -4.64 -10.20 -12.55
N GLU A 31 -4.76 -11.12 -13.51
CA GLU A 31 -5.12 -12.52 -13.27
C GLU A 31 -4.17 -13.23 -12.30
N GLY A 32 -2.88 -12.87 -12.33
CA GLY A 32 -1.88 -13.42 -11.41
C GLY A 32 -2.14 -13.12 -9.92
N TRP A 33 -3.12 -12.27 -9.59
CA TRP A 33 -3.55 -12.00 -8.22
C TRP A 33 -4.76 -12.82 -7.78
N PHE A 34 -5.41 -13.56 -8.69
CA PHE A 34 -6.62 -14.34 -8.36
C PHE A 34 -6.30 -15.43 -7.33
N LYS A 35 -5.11 -16.01 -7.40
CA LYS A 35 -4.59 -16.98 -6.43
C LYS A 35 -4.59 -16.50 -4.97
N TYR A 36 -4.58 -15.19 -4.72
CA TYR A 36 -4.64 -14.64 -3.35
C TYR A 36 -6.06 -14.60 -2.77
N PHE A 37 -7.08 -14.87 -3.58
CA PHE A 37 -8.48 -14.93 -3.17
C PHE A 37 -8.92 -16.36 -2.82
N GLU A 38 -8.21 -17.38 -3.33
CA GLU A 38 -8.50 -18.79 -3.08
C GLU A 38 -8.52 -19.18 -1.59
N PRO A 39 -7.59 -18.70 -0.72
CA PRO A 39 -7.64 -19.01 0.72
C PRO A 39 -8.92 -18.53 1.43
N PHE A 40 -9.66 -17.60 0.81
CA PHE A 40 -10.92 -17.06 1.32
C PHE A 40 -12.14 -17.70 0.67
N GLY A 41 -11.95 -18.75 -0.16
CA GLY A 41 -13.03 -19.43 -0.88
C GLY A 41 -13.62 -18.64 -2.05
N ILE A 42 -12.95 -17.57 -2.50
CA ILE A 42 -13.40 -16.75 -3.62
C ILE A 42 -12.67 -17.23 -4.88
N THR A 43 -13.38 -17.97 -5.74
CA THR A 43 -12.81 -18.54 -6.97
C THR A 43 -13.46 -18.03 -8.25
N ASP A 44 -14.59 -17.32 -8.16
CA ASP A 44 -15.28 -16.76 -9.32
C ASP A 44 -14.51 -15.56 -9.91
N PRO A 45 -14.03 -15.61 -11.17
CA PRO A 45 -13.29 -14.52 -11.81
C PRO A 45 -14.03 -13.18 -11.85
N SER A 46 -15.35 -13.20 -12.00
CA SER A 46 -16.15 -11.97 -12.10
C SER A 46 -16.21 -11.24 -10.74
N THR A 47 -16.32 -12.01 -9.67
CA THR A 47 -16.26 -11.51 -8.29
C THR A 47 -14.88 -10.96 -7.98
N ILE A 48 -13.81 -11.68 -8.33
CA ILE A 48 -12.44 -11.25 -8.08
C ILE A 48 -12.12 -9.94 -8.82
N THR A 49 -12.46 -9.84 -10.11
CA THR A 49 -12.22 -8.61 -10.88
C THR A 49 -13.01 -7.42 -10.33
N THR A 50 -14.23 -7.62 -9.84
CA THR A 50 -15.00 -6.57 -9.15
C THR A 50 -14.31 -6.12 -7.86
N ILE A 51 -13.78 -7.04 -7.04
CA ILE A 51 -13.03 -6.68 -5.84
C ILE A 51 -11.73 -5.95 -6.20
N LEU A 52 -11.01 -6.43 -7.22
CA LEU A 52 -9.78 -5.78 -7.72
C LEU A 52 -10.06 -4.37 -8.25
N LEU A 53 -11.21 -4.13 -8.89
CA LEU A 53 -11.61 -2.79 -9.32
C LEU A 53 -11.74 -1.86 -8.11
N ILE A 54 -12.41 -2.29 -7.04
CA ILE A 54 -12.58 -1.51 -5.80
C ILE A 54 -11.22 -1.24 -5.15
N ILE A 55 -10.36 -2.25 -5.04
CA ILE A 55 -9.00 -2.12 -4.52
C ILE A 55 -8.21 -1.12 -5.37
N GLY A 56 -8.29 -1.21 -6.69
CA GLY A 56 -7.57 -0.31 -7.60
C GLY A 56 -7.99 1.14 -7.45
N ILE A 57 -9.29 1.41 -7.32
CA ILE A 57 -9.81 2.75 -7.06
C ILE A 57 -9.29 3.26 -5.71
N MET A 58 -9.34 2.44 -4.65
CA MET A 58 -8.81 2.81 -3.33
C MET A 58 -7.32 3.16 -3.40
N ASP A 59 -6.51 2.32 -4.03
CA ASP A 59 -5.06 2.51 -4.13
C ASP A 59 -4.71 3.79 -4.91
N LEU A 60 -5.41 4.08 -6.02
CA LEU A 60 -5.22 5.33 -6.75
C LEU A 60 -5.58 6.56 -5.93
N ILE A 61 -6.69 6.51 -5.18
CA ILE A 61 -7.08 7.60 -4.28
C ILE A 61 -6.00 7.83 -3.23
N LEU A 62 -5.52 6.76 -2.58
CA LEU A 62 -4.46 6.86 -1.56
C LEU A 62 -3.14 7.38 -2.14
N ALA A 63 -2.77 6.94 -3.35
CA ALA A 63 -1.58 7.41 -4.06
C ALA A 63 -1.65 8.93 -4.28
N LEU A 64 -2.74 9.43 -4.85
CA LEU A 64 -2.90 10.88 -5.10
C LEU A 64 -2.98 11.66 -3.78
N LEU A 65 -3.68 11.12 -2.78
CA LEU A 65 -3.84 11.75 -1.48
C LEU A 65 -2.51 11.93 -0.78
N VAL A 66 -1.63 10.92 -0.80
CA VAL A 66 -0.32 11.06 -0.14
C VAL A 66 0.50 12.19 -0.76
N LEU A 67 0.41 12.45 -2.07
CA LEU A 67 1.08 13.57 -2.75
C LEU A 67 0.46 14.95 -2.51
N VAL A 68 -0.86 15.03 -2.29
CA VAL A 68 -1.54 16.30 -2.02
C VAL A 68 -1.46 16.66 -0.54
N LYS A 69 -1.90 15.76 0.34
CA LYS A 69 -1.97 15.98 1.78
C LYS A 69 -1.83 14.64 2.52
N PRO A 70 -0.70 14.38 3.21
CA PRO A 70 -0.49 13.11 3.88
C PRO A 70 -1.31 13.08 5.19
N ILE A 71 -2.55 12.60 5.11
CA ILE A 71 -3.49 12.53 6.24
C ILE A 71 -3.11 11.33 7.11
N ARG A 72 -2.69 11.60 8.35
CA ARG A 72 -2.09 10.60 9.26
C ARG A 72 -2.89 9.29 9.41
N PRO A 73 -4.23 9.29 9.65
CA PRO A 73 -5.00 8.03 9.67
C PRO A 73 -4.95 7.24 8.36
N LEU A 74 -4.94 7.92 7.21
CA LEU A 74 -4.86 7.27 5.91
C LEU A 74 -3.46 6.72 5.64
N ILE A 75 -2.40 7.42 6.06
CA ILE A 75 -1.04 6.86 6.01
C ILE A 75 -0.95 5.60 6.89
N PHE A 76 -1.57 5.60 8.07
CA PHE A 76 -1.63 4.40 8.91
C PHE A 76 -2.38 3.26 8.23
N TRP A 77 -3.50 3.56 7.56
CA TRP A 77 -4.20 2.58 6.73
C TRP A 77 -3.28 1.99 5.64
N MET A 78 -2.48 2.82 4.97
CA MET A 78 -1.51 2.37 3.96
C MET A 78 -0.46 1.41 4.55
N VAL A 79 -0.05 1.61 5.81
CA VAL A 79 0.82 0.64 6.53
C VAL A 79 0.12 -0.71 6.68
N LEU A 80 -1.11 -0.70 7.20
CA LEU A 80 -1.86 -1.94 7.42
C LEU A 80 -2.15 -2.66 6.11
N TRP A 81 -2.52 -1.91 5.07
CA TRP A 81 -2.83 -2.44 3.75
C TRP A 81 -1.59 -3.01 3.04
N GLY A 82 -0.47 -2.30 3.06
CA GLY A 82 0.80 -2.79 2.52
C GLY A 82 1.28 -4.05 3.24
N ALA A 83 1.13 -4.11 4.58
CA ALA A 83 1.50 -5.27 5.36
C ALA A 83 0.57 -6.46 5.07
N TRP A 84 -0.73 -6.22 4.97
CA TRP A 84 -1.73 -7.23 4.61
C TRP A 84 -1.44 -7.83 3.23
N THR A 85 -1.20 -6.99 2.22
CA THR A 85 -0.92 -7.46 0.85
C THR A 85 0.42 -8.18 0.72
N ALA A 86 1.36 -7.94 1.64
CA ALA A 86 2.58 -8.73 1.77
C ALA A 86 2.30 -10.10 2.42
N LEU A 87 1.47 -10.16 3.47
CA LEU A 87 1.06 -11.42 4.12
C LEU A 87 0.25 -12.33 3.19
N LEU A 88 -0.52 -11.74 2.25
CA LEU A 88 -1.19 -12.46 1.17
C LEU A 88 -0.21 -13.22 0.27
N ARG A 89 1.08 -12.89 0.27
CA ARG A 89 2.10 -13.60 -0.51
C ARG A 89 2.57 -14.81 0.26
N TRP A 90 3.02 -14.56 1.48
CA TRP A 90 3.36 -15.58 2.46
C TRP A 90 3.07 -15.04 3.87
N PRO A 91 2.46 -15.83 4.77
CA PRO A 91 2.16 -17.26 4.64
C PRO A 91 0.74 -17.59 4.14
N ILE A 92 -0.09 -16.58 3.82
CA ILE A 92 -1.51 -16.82 3.48
C ILE A 92 -1.63 -17.37 2.06
N GLY A 93 -0.89 -16.78 1.12
CA GLY A 93 -0.89 -17.21 -0.27
C GLY A 93 0.16 -18.27 -0.59
N PRO A 94 0.22 -18.67 -1.87
CA PRO A 94 1.07 -19.76 -2.32
C PRO A 94 2.51 -19.34 -2.67
N ASP A 95 2.88 -18.07 -2.50
CA ASP A 95 4.19 -17.57 -2.95
C ASP A 95 5.31 -17.91 -1.96
N PRO A 96 6.58 -17.97 -2.39
CA PRO A 96 7.72 -18.18 -1.50
C PRO A 96 7.82 -17.11 -0.39
N ILE A 97 8.46 -17.46 0.74
CA ILE A 97 8.72 -16.49 1.83
C ILE A 97 9.47 -15.22 1.37
N TRP A 98 10.27 -15.31 0.31
CA TRP A 98 11.02 -14.17 -0.23
C TRP A 98 10.11 -13.10 -0.86
N ASP A 99 8.97 -13.50 -1.42
CA ASP A 99 7.96 -12.59 -1.96
C ASP A 99 7.33 -11.74 -0.86
N PHE A 100 7.25 -12.26 0.37
CA PHE A 100 6.90 -11.46 1.54
C PHE A 100 8.02 -10.44 1.79
N PHE A 101 9.27 -10.89 1.95
CA PHE A 101 10.43 -10.04 2.28
C PHE A 101 10.70 -8.92 1.27
N GLU A 102 10.55 -9.19 -0.01
CA GLU A 102 10.69 -8.21 -1.09
C GLU A 102 9.71 -7.03 -0.94
N ARG A 103 8.54 -7.26 -0.34
CA ARG A 103 7.48 -6.27 -0.17
C ARG A 103 7.54 -5.51 1.16
N TRP A 104 8.65 -5.59 1.92
CA TRP A 104 8.77 -4.81 3.16
C TRP A 104 8.72 -3.30 2.94
N ALA A 105 9.20 -2.83 1.79
CA ALA A 105 9.11 -1.42 1.42
C ALA A 105 7.66 -0.94 1.35
N ASN A 106 6.72 -1.83 1.01
CA ASN A 106 5.31 -1.51 0.78
C ASN A 106 4.61 -0.94 2.03
N TRP A 107 5.03 -1.39 3.20
CA TRP A 107 4.49 -0.89 4.48
C TRP A 107 5.53 -0.13 5.30
N GLY A 108 6.82 -0.38 5.07
CA GLY A 108 7.92 0.33 5.72
C GLY A 108 8.00 1.81 5.31
N ALA A 109 7.78 2.13 4.03
CA ALA A 109 7.73 3.51 3.55
C ALA A 109 6.57 4.31 4.18
N PRO A 110 5.30 3.87 4.13
CA PRO A 110 4.21 4.58 4.80
C PRO A 110 4.37 4.60 6.32
N LEU A 111 4.98 3.58 6.95
CA LEU A 111 5.25 3.60 8.40
C LEU A 111 6.25 4.69 8.76
N SER A 112 7.31 4.82 7.98
CA SER A 112 8.30 5.89 8.15
C SER A 112 7.66 7.27 8.02
N LEU A 113 6.79 7.45 7.02
CA LEU A 113 6.05 8.71 6.85
C LEU A 113 5.08 8.96 8.02
N PHE A 114 4.37 7.93 8.48
CA PHE A 114 3.47 8.02 9.62
C PHE A 114 4.19 8.48 10.89
N LEU A 115 5.36 7.91 11.18
CA LEU A 115 6.16 8.31 12.34
C LEU A 115 6.66 9.76 12.21
N LEU A 116 7.16 10.14 11.04
CA LEU A 116 7.65 11.50 10.75
C LEU A 116 6.57 12.57 10.96
N LEU A 117 5.34 12.33 10.47
CA LEU A 117 4.20 13.24 10.64
C LEU A 117 3.76 13.39 12.11
N GLY A 118 4.12 12.43 12.97
CA GLY A 118 3.78 12.45 14.40
C GLY A 118 4.79 13.23 15.21
N TRP A 119 6.05 13.11 14.82
CA TRP A 119 7.16 13.81 15.44
C TRP A 119 7.08 15.32 15.23
N GLU A 120 6.66 15.79 14.04
CA GLU A 120 6.53 17.23 13.78
C GLU A 120 5.51 17.96 14.68
N LYS A 121 4.44 17.27 15.11
CA LYS A 121 3.45 17.88 16.03
C LYS A 121 3.99 18.06 17.44
N ASN A 122 4.97 17.26 17.85
CA ASN A 122 5.60 17.35 19.17
C ASN A 122 6.76 18.36 19.21
N ILE A 123 7.41 18.66 18.09
CA ILE A 123 8.47 19.68 18.02
C ILE A 123 7.90 21.11 18.04
N LYS A 124 6.63 21.30 17.66
CA LYS A 124 5.97 22.62 17.61
C LYS A 124 5.12 22.94 18.84
N LYS A 125 5.25 22.17 19.93
CA LYS A 125 4.68 22.46 21.25
C LYS A 125 5.82 22.67 22.23
#